data_AF-A0A836JT34-F1
#
_entry.id   AF-A0A836JT34-F1
#
_cell.length_a   1.000
_cell.length_b   1.000
_cell.length_c   1.000
_cell.angle_alpha   90.00
_cell.angle_beta   90.00
_cell.angle_gamma   90.00
#
_symmetry.space_group_name_H-M   'P 1'
#
loop_
_entity.id
_entity.type
_entity.pdbx_description
1 polymer ?
#
loop_
_entity_poly.entity_id
_entity_poly.type
_entity_poly.pdbx_seq_one_letter_code
_entity_poly.pdbx_strand_id
1 'polypeptide(L)'
;MASEEIYNREANKKLQPIFKNRSFQQKFRQTSTTGKKRTWRSLKQVLAQERSLPWPTTIKHYSSINTPPSFKPAKKYSDISGLPARYTDPQTKLYYATAEEFATVRSLPMDITAGYLALRGASSIVG
;
A
#
# COMPACT_ATOMS: atom_id res chain seq x y z
N MET A 1 30.68 29.11 36.91
CA MET A 1 31.18 28.52 35.65
C MET A 1 30.80 27.06 35.49
N ALA A 2 30.96 26.18 36.49
CA ALA A 2 30.54 24.77 36.38
C ALA A 2 29.01 24.53 36.46
N SER A 3 28.26 25.49 37.00
CA SER A 3 26.80 25.42 37.16
C SER A 3 26.02 25.69 35.86
N GLU A 4 26.48 26.63 35.02
CA GLU A 4 25.89 26.89 33.70
C GLU A 4 26.06 25.72 32.72
N GLU A 5 27.18 24.98 32.78
CA GLU A 5 27.44 23.84 31.88
C GLU A 5 26.53 22.64 32.14
N ILE A 6 26.11 22.44 33.40
CA ILE A 6 25.21 21.34 33.77
C ILE A 6 23.80 21.60 33.25
N TYR A 7 23.33 22.86 33.32
CA TYR A 7 22.01 23.27 32.84
C TYR A 7 21.83 23.07 31.32
N ASN A 8 22.85 23.39 30.53
CA ASN A 8 22.80 23.23 29.07
C ASN A 8 22.88 21.76 28.61
N ARG A 9 23.29 20.83 29.47
CA ARG A 9 23.34 19.37 29.16
C ARG A 9 21.97 18.71 29.24
N GLU A 10 21.08 19.21 30.10
CA GLU A 10 19.71 18.71 30.26
C GLU A 10 18.75 19.28 29.19
N ALA A 11 18.99 20.50 28.72
CA ALA A 11 18.15 21.15 27.71
C ALA A 11 18.19 20.50 26.31
N ASN A 12 19.19 19.66 26.02
CA ASN A 12 19.39 19.04 24.70
C ASN A 12 19.14 17.52 24.68
N LYS A 13 18.34 17.00 25.62
CA LYS A 13 17.95 15.58 25.63
C LYS A 13 16.64 15.42 24.85
N LYS A 14 16.73 15.07 23.57
CA LYS A 14 15.55 14.66 22.78
C LYS A 14 14.81 13.57 23.55
N LEU A 15 13.53 13.81 23.87
CA LEU A 15 12.67 12.85 24.55
C LEU A 15 12.65 11.55 23.74
N GLN A 16 13.16 10.48 24.35
CA GLN A 16 13.09 9.16 23.75
C GLN A 16 11.61 8.75 23.69
N PRO A 17 11.10 8.25 22.55
CA PRO A 17 9.71 7.83 22.47
C PRO A 17 9.45 6.71 23.47
N ILE A 18 8.54 6.96 24.42
CA ILE A 18 8.17 5.99 25.46
C ILE A 18 7.22 4.98 24.83
N PHE A 19 7.70 3.76 24.62
CA PHE A 19 6.86 2.67 24.14
C PHE A 19 5.94 2.17 25.26
N LYS A 20 4.66 1.93 24.96
CA LYS A 20 3.63 1.58 25.96
C LYS A 20 3.87 0.25 26.68
N ASN A 21 4.74 -0.61 26.17
CA ASN A 21 5.06 -1.89 26.80
C ASN A 21 6.25 -1.72 27.75
N ARG A 22 5.98 -1.89 29.06
CA ARG A 22 6.98 -1.82 30.15
C ARG A 22 8.13 -2.80 29.99
N SER A 23 7.89 -3.94 29.33
CA SER A 23 8.86 -5.01 29.10
C SER A 23 9.59 -4.88 27.75
N PHE A 24 9.34 -3.81 26.99
CA PHE A 24 9.96 -3.62 25.69
C PHE A 24 11.42 -3.22 25.85
N GLN A 25 12.30 -4.22 25.79
CA GLN A 25 13.71 -3.99 25.56
C GLN A 25 13.90 -3.67 24.09
N GLN A 26 14.31 -2.43 23.79
CA GLN A 26 14.65 -1.99 22.44
C GLN A 26 15.91 -2.74 21.96
N LYS A 27 15.74 -4.00 21.54
CA LYS A 27 16.76 -4.78 20.87
C LYS A 27 16.86 -4.32 19.41
N PHE A 28 17.18 -3.05 19.19
CA PHE A 28 17.84 -2.72 17.94
C PHE A 28 19.10 -3.56 17.95
N ARG A 29 19.16 -4.56 17.06
CA ARG A 29 20.37 -5.35 16.83
C ARG A 29 21.51 -4.36 16.77
N GLN A 30 22.39 -4.37 17.78
CA GLN A 30 23.56 -3.51 17.78
C GLN A 30 24.23 -3.71 16.43
N THR A 31 24.45 -2.62 15.69
CA THR A 31 25.20 -2.67 14.44
C THR A 31 26.63 -3.03 14.82
N SER A 32 26.85 -4.33 14.92
CA SER A 32 28.06 -5.08 15.21
C SER A 32 29.20 -4.37 15.97
N THR A 33 29.71 -5.04 16.98
CA THR A 33 31.09 -4.94 17.49
C THR A 33 32.19 -5.03 16.42
N THR A 34 31.85 -5.26 15.14
CA THR A 34 32.76 -5.41 13.99
C THR A 34 32.63 -4.31 12.92
N GLY A 35 32.09 -3.12 13.26
CA GLY A 35 32.17 -1.92 12.41
C GLY A 35 31.37 -1.94 11.10
N LYS A 36 30.57 -2.98 10.82
CA LYS A 36 29.78 -3.06 9.58
C LYS A 36 28.52 -2.19 9.70
N LYS A 37 28.43 -1.19 8.82
CA LYS A 37 27.26 -0.29 8.72
C LYS A 37 26.00 -1.10 8.35
N ARG A 38 24.86 -0.72 8.92
CA ARG A 38 23.54 -1.28 8.57
C ARG A 38 23.26 -1.05 7.09
N THR A 39 23.09 -2.12 6.33
CA THR A 39 22.64 -2.06 4.93
C THR A 39 21.13 -2.28 4.85
N TRP A 40 20.42 -1.40 4.17
CA TRP A 40 19.01 -1.63 3.84
C TRP A 40 18.87 -2.80 2.88
N ARG A 41 17.98 -3.76 3.18
CA ARG A 41 17.68 -4.90 2.32
C ARG A 41 16.46 -4.58 1.47
N SER A 42 16.48 -4.96 0.20
CA SER A 42 15.30 -4.86 -0.65
C SER A 42 14.27 -5.94 -0.29
N LEU A 43 13.00 -5.73 -0.61
CA LEU A 43 11.94 -6.72 -0.37
C LEU A 43 12.29 -8.07 -1.01
N LYS A 44 12.85 -8.06 -2.22
CA LYS A 44 13.32 -9.28 -2.90
C LYS A 44 14.35 -10.07 -2.07
N GLN A 45 15.30 -9.37 -1.44
CA GLN A 45 16.32 -10.02 -0.59
C GLN A 45 15.70 -10.58 0.70
N VAL A 46 14.75 -9.86 1.31
CA VAL A 46 14.03 -10.33 2.49
C VAL A 46 13.26 -11.61 2.17
N LEU A 47 12.48 -11.62 1.08
CA LEU A 47 11.72 -12.80 0.66
C LEU A 47 12.62 -14.00 0.33
N ALA A 48 13.77 -13.78 -0.31
CA ALA A 48 14.72 -14.86 -0.60
C ALA A 48 15.27 -15.49 0.68
N GLN A 49 15.60 -14.66 1.69
CA GLN A 49 16.08 -15.14 2.99
C GLN A 49 14.99 -15.84 3.80
N GLU A 50 13.74 -15.36 3.72
CA GLU A 50 12.60 -16.04 4.36
C GLU A 50 12.40 -17.45 3.77
N ARG A 51 12.60 -17.63 2.46
CA ARG A 51 12.43 -18.94 1.82
C ARG A 51 13.55 -19.94 2.14
N SER A 52 14.75 -19.47 2.47
CA SER A 52 15.93 -20.34 2.62
C SER A 52 16.12 -20.91 4.03
N LEU A 53 15.46 -20.34 5.03
CA LEU A 53 15.61 -20.73 6.44
C LEU A 53 14.39 -21.52 6.92
N PRO A 54 14.58 -22.56 7.77
CA PRO A 54 13.47 -23.26 8.40
C PRO A 54 12.90 -22.39 9.54
N TRP A 55 11.80 -21.69 9.26
CA TRP A 55 11.13 -20.85 10.26
C TRP A 55 10.11 -21.64 11.09
N PRO A 56 10.02 -21.37 12.40
CA PRO A 56 8.90 -21.80 13.22
C PRO A 56 7.55 -21.30 12.67
N THR A 57 6.51 -22.13 12.74
CA THR A 57 5.15 -21.84 12.24
C THR A 57 4.45 -20.68 12.95
N THR A 58 4.96 -20.27 14.10
CA THR A 58 4.46 -19.13 14.89
C THR A 58 4.86 -17.79 14.30
N ILE A 59 5.89 -17.75 13.44
CA ILE A 59 6.44 -16.52 12.87
C ILE A 59 5.66 -16.12 11.61
N LYS A 60 5.33 -14.84 11.51
CA LYS A 60 4.73 -14.26 10.31
C LYS A 60 5.81 -13.73 9.38
N HIS A 61 5.76 -14.15 8.13
CA HIS A 61 6.66 -13.71 7.06
C HIS A 61 6.10 -12.48 6.35
N TYR A 62 6.97 -11.67 5.73
CA TYR A 62 6.55 -10.55 4.89
C TYR A 62 5.61 -10.99 3.77
N SER A 63 5.81 -12.19 3.22
CA SER A 63 4.91 -12.79 2.22
C SER A 63 3.48 -13.07 2.72
N SER A 64 3.29 -13.22 4.04
CA SER A 64 1.96 -13.51 4.63
C SER A 64 1.17 -12.24 4.98
N ILE A 65 1.79 -11.07 4.86
CA ILE A 65 1.17 -9.78 5.19
C ILE A 65 0.49 -9.25 3.93
N ASN A 66 -0.83 -9.32 3.88
CA ASN A 66 -1.62 -8.65 2.85
C ASN A 66 -1.89 -7.20 3.25
N THR A 67 -1.89 -6.30 2.27
CA THR A 67 -2.27 -4.91 2.49
C THR A 67 -3.77 -4.80 2.79
N PRO A 68 -4.19 -3.92 3.71
CA PRO A 68 -5.61 -3.65 3.90
C PRO A 68 -6.22 -3.03 2.64
N PRO A 69 -7.54 -3.16 2.44
CA PRO A 69 -8.24 -2.49 1.34
C PRO A 69 -8.15 -0.96 1.50
N SER A 70 -8.27 -0.24 0.38
CA SER A 70 -8.34 1.23 0.41
C SER A 70 -9.62 1.71 1.10
N PHE A 71 -9.48 2.59 2.09
CA PHE A 71 -10.62 3.30 2.69
C PHE A 71 -11.12 4.48 1.83
N LYS A 72 -10.30 4.96 0.90
CA LYS A 72 -10.69 6.06 0.01
C LYS A 72 -11.56 5.50 -1.12
N PRO A 73 -12.73 6.10 -1.39
CA PRO A 73 -13.55 5.68 -2.52
C PRO A 73 -12.79 5.92 -3.83
N ALA A 74 -12.88 4.95 -4.75
CA ALA A 74 -12.28 5.07 -6.06
C ALA A 74 -12.96 6.17 -6.87
N LYS A 75 -12.16 7.01 -7.55
CA LYS A 75 -12.67 7.97 -8.52
C LYS A 75 -13.12 7.24 -9.78
N LYS A 76 -14.26 7.65 -10.34
CA LYS A 76 -14.80 7.08 -11.57
C LYS A 76 -14.42 7.96 -12.76
N TYR A 77 -13.96 7.32 -13.82
CA TYR A 77 -13.59 7.94 -15.09
C TYR A 77 -14.35 7.24 -16.21
N SER A 78 -14.65 7.96 -17.27
CA SER A 78 -15.33 7.43 -18.45
C SER A 78 -14.46 6.36 -19.09
N ASP A 79 -15.07 5.23 -19.44
CA ASP A 79 -14.37 4.11 -20.08
C ASP A 79 -14.01 4.42 -21.54
N ILE A 80 -14.60 5.48 -22.12
CA ILE A 80 -14.36 5.92 -23.50
C ILE A 80 -13.33 7.06 -23.54
N SER A 81 -13.60 8.16 -22.82
CA SER A 81 -12.77 9.38 -22.91
C SER A 81 -11.75 9.55 -21.77
N GLY A 82 -11.89 8.82 -20.67
CA GLY A 82 -11.08 9.01 -19.47
C GLY A 82 -11.41 10.27 -18.65
N LEU A 83 -12.44 11.04 -19.05
CA LEU A 83 -12.92 12.20 -18.28
C LEU A 83 -13.63 11.75 -16.98
N PRO A 84 -13.72 12.60 -15.94
CA PRO A 84 -14.44 12.23 -14.71
C PRO A 84 -15.90 11.89 -15.01
N ALA A 85 -16.29 10.64 -14.74
CA ALA A 85 -17.62 10.12 -15.02
C ALA A 85 -18.50 10.21 -13.78
N ARG A 86 -19.64 10.89 -13.91
CA ARG A 86 -20.68 10.96 -12.86
C ARG A 86 -21.69 9.83 -12.96
N TYR A 87 -21.81 9.22 -14.13
CA TYR A 87 -22.89 8.29 -14.44
C TYR A 87 -22.37 6.93 -14.89
N THR A 88 -23.23 5.93 -14.77
CA THR A 88 -22.96 4.54 -15.12
C THR A 88 -24.18 3.98 -15.81
N ASP A 89 -24.00 3.37 -16.97
CA ASP A 89 -25.10 2.75 -17.69
C ASP A 89 -25.54 1.44 -16.99
N PRO A 90 -26.82 1.25 -16.65
CA PRO A 90 -27.27 0.07 -15.93
C PRO A 90 -27.16 -1.24 -16.73
N GLN A 91 -27.20 -1.17 -18.08
CA GLN A 91 -27.13 -2.33 -18.96
C GLN A 91 -25.69 -2.80 -19.18
N THR A 92 -24.83 -1.91 -19.65
CA THR A 92 -23.43 -2.23 -19.98
C THR A 92 -22.46 -2.12 -18.80
N LYS A 93 -22.86 -1.43 -17.72
CA LYS A 93 -22.00 -1.08 -16.56
C LYS A 93 -20.80 -0.19 -16.91
N LEU A 94 -20.77 0.39 -18.12
CA LEU A 94 -19.75 1.35 -18.52
C LEU A 94 -19.99 2.72 -17.88
N TYR A 95 -18.91 3.40 -17.57
CA TYR A 95 -18.88 4.76 -17.06
C TYR A 95 -18.82 5.75 -18.23
N TYR A 96 -19.61 6.81 -18.16
CA TYR A 96 -19.65 7.86 -19.17
C TYR A 96 -19.75 9.25 -18.53
N ALA A 97 -19.26 10.26 -19.25
CA ALA A 97 -19.22 11.65 -18.80
C ALA A 97 -20.24 12.54 -19.53
N THR A 98 -20.49 12.31 -20.81
CA THR A 98 -21.35 13.15 -21.67
C THR A 98 -22.55 12.37 -22.23
N ALA A 99 -23.55 13.09 -22.73
CA ALA A 99 -24.72 12.48 -23.38
C ALA A 99 -24.35 11.77 -24.70
N GLU A 100 -23.34 12.27 -25.41
CA GLU A 100 -22.82 11.64 -26.62
C GLU A 100 -22.21 10.27 -26.32
N GLU A 101 -21.40 10.18 -25.25
CA GLU A 101 -20.85 8.90 -24.78
C GLU A 101 -21.95 7.93 -24.34
N PHE A 102 -23.06 8.41 -23.78
CA PHE A 102 -24.18 7.53 -23.44
C PHE A 102 -24.78 6.87 -24.69
N ALA A 103 -24.94 7.63 -25.78
CA ALA A 103 -25.43 7.09 -27.04
C ALA A 103 -24.46 6.07 -27.65
N THR A 104 -23.15 6.30 -27.55
CA THR A 104 -22.15 5.35 -28.03
C THR A 104 -22.12 4.08 -27.17
N VAL A 105 -22.13 4.20 -25.84
CA VAL A 105 -22.17 3.05 -24.92
C VAL A 105 -23.33 2.11 -25.23
N ARG A 106 -24.50 2.63 -25.59
CA ARG A 106 -25.69 1.81 -25.94
C ARG A 106 -25.65 1.19 -27.33
N SER A 107 -24.83 1.71 -28.25
CA SER A 107 -24.66 1.13 -29.58
C SER A 107 -23.52 0.12 -29.65
N LEU A 108 -22.66 0.04 -28.62
CA LEU A 108 -21.54 -0.88 -28.58
C LEU A 108 -22.00 -2.35 -28.49
N PRO A 109 -21.38 -3.27 -29.26
CA PRO A 109 -21.57 -4.70 -29.08
C PRO A 109 -21.12 -5.18 -27.68
N MET A 110 -21.66 -6.33 -27.28
CA MET A 110 -21.36 -6.94 -25.98
C MET A 110 -19.88 -7.27 -25.80
N ASP A 111 -19.22 -7.76 -26.85
CA ASP A 111 -17.80 -8.13 -26.82
C ASP A 111 -16.90 -6.92 -26.54
N ILE A 112 -17.22 -5.78 -27.15
CA ILE A 112 -16.50 -4.53 -26.95
C ILE A 112 -16.72 -4.00 -25.54
N THR A 113 -17.98 -4.04 -25.06
CA THR A 113 -18.33 -3.67 -23.68
C THR A 113 -17.56 -4.51 -22.66
N ALA A 114 -17.50 -5.82 -22.87
CA ALA A 114 -16.74 -6.74 -22.02
C ALA A 114 -15.23 -6.42 -22.05
N GLY A 115 -14.69 -6.06 -23.21
CA GLY A 115 -13.31 -5.58 -23.34
C GLY A 115 -13.03 -4.34 -22.49
N TYR A 116 -13.89 -3.32 -22.56
CA TYR A 116 -13.76 -2.11 -21.73
C TYR A 116 -13.85 -2.42 -20.22
N LEU A 117 -14.80 -3.26 -19.81
CA LEU A 117 -14.91 -3.70 -18.42
C LEU A 117 -13.68 -4.47 -17.95
N ALA A 118 -13.10 -5.32 -18.80
CA ALA A 118 -11.90 -6.08 -18.47
C ALA A 118 -10.68 -5.17 -18.26
N LEU A 119 -10.52 -4.14 -19.08
CA LEU A 119 -9.46 -3.13 -18.89
C LEU A 119 -9.60 -2.39 -17.56
N ARG A 120 -10.84 -2.12 -17.12
CA ARG A 120 -11.13 -1.53 -15.80
C ARG A 120 -10.90 -2.52 -14.64
N GLY A 121 -10.70 -3.81 -14.92
CA GLY A 121 -10.67 -4.86 -13.90
C GLY A 121 -12.06 -5.18 -13.34
N ALA A 122 -13.12 -4.87 -14.08
CA ALA A 122 -14.52 -5.12 -13.75
C ALA A 122 -15.13 -6.25 -14.59
N SER A 123 -14.31 -7.22 -15.02
CA SER A 123 -14.77 -8.41 -15.74
C SER A 123 -15.82 -9.13 -14.90
N SER A 124 -17.06 -9.21 -15.39
CA SER A 124 -18.00 -10.22 -14.88
C SER A 124 -17.47 -11.58 -15.32
N ILE A 125 -16.76 -12.26 -14.42
CA ILE A 125 -16.56 -13.70 -14.51
C ILE A 125 -17.97 -14.25 -14.29
N VAL A 126 -18.77 -14.37 -15.33
CA VAL A 126 -20.00 -15.16 -15.23
C VAL A 126 -19.52 -16.59 -15.02
N GLY A 127 -19.62 -17.05 -13.77
CA GLY A 127 -19.60 -18.47 -13.41
C GLY A 127 -20.98 -19.08 -13.58
#